data_AF-A0A3N1HE89-F1
#
_entry.id   AF-A0A3N1HE89-F1
#
_cell.length_a   1.000
_cell.length_b   1.000
_cell.length_c   1.000
_cell.angle_alpha   90.00
_cell.angle_beta   90.00
_cell.angle_gamma   90.00
#
_symmetry.space_group_name_H-M   'P 1'
#
loop_
_entity.id
_entity.type
_entity.pdbx_description
1 polymer ?
#
loop_
_entity_poly.entity_id
_entity_poly.type
_entity_poly.pdbx_seq_one_letter_code
_entity_poly.pdbx_strand_id
1 'polypeptide(L)'
;MTADTPPATPGTTFSDPVTPDQLRVITEDLRTDALDAPGALKRVWSGVCLARLLGLRLALADPTWQQRQVNAESVEHQLARDLGTSATFTDTTLTLPGAAAPRPLAPGEVDDAVAALVEFSGTARQRMLAVAPKAPQWHDERVLRHDSLVIAQLAAAWMGERGSYRAESR
;
A
#
# COMPACT_ATOMS: atom_id res chain seq x y z
N MET A 1 -46.81 -18.99 -18.44
CA MET A 1 -45.63 -19.49 -17.71
C MET A 1 -44.43 -18.74 -18.25
N THR A 2 -43.98 -17.72 -17.53
CA THR A 2 -42.75 -16.98 -17.82
C THR A 2 -42.14 -16.68 -16.46
N ALA A 3 -40.94 -17.22 -16.24
CA ALA A 3 -40.26 -17.22 -14.96
C ALA A 3 -39.80 -15.80 -14.59
N ASP A 4 -40.06 -15.48 -13.33
CA ASP A 4 -39.63 -14.30 -12.60
C ASP A 4 -38.12 -14.44 -12.30
N THR A 5 -37.29 -13.58 -12.91
CA THR A 5 -35.86 -13.48 -12.57
C THR A 5 -35.69 -12.21 -11.75
N PRO A 6 -35.28 -12.30 -10.46
CA PRO A 6 -35.03 -11.10 -9.67
C PRO A 6 -33.78 -10.38 -10.18
N PRO A 7 -33.75 -9.02 -10.15
CA PRO A 7 -32.58 -8.27 -10.55
C PRO A 7 -31.41 -8.57 -9.62
N ALA A 8 -30.28 -8.93 -10.22
CA ALA A 8 -29.01 -9.08 -9.54
C ALA A 8 -28.62 -7.76 -8.85
N THR A 9 -28.34 -7.82 -7.55
CA THR A 9 -27.74 -6.72 -6.80
C THR A 9 -26.36 -6.44 -7.39
N PRO A 10 -26.10 -5.26 -7.98
CA PRO A 10 -24.74 -4.93 -8.40
C PRO A 10 -23.89 -4.77 -7.15
N GLY A 11 -22.81 -5.56 -7.11
CA GLY A 11 -21.83 -5.54 -6.03
C GLY A 11 -21.32 -4.13 -5.76
N THR A 12 -21.07 -3.84 -4.48
CA THR A 12 -20.54 -2.59 -3.98
C THR A 12 -19.32 -2.15 -4.79
N THR A 13 -19.55 -1.21 -5.71
CA THR A 13 -18.48 -0.40 -6.28
C THR A 13 -18.00 0.53 -5.18
N PHE A 14 -16.75 0.37 -4.75
CA PHE A 14 -16.08 1.41 -3.95
C PHE A 14 -16.04 2.68 -4.82
N SER A 15 -17.03 3.56 -4.64
CA SER A 15 -17.29 4.71 -5.51
C SER A 15 -16.47 5.94 -5.15
N ASP A 16 -15.93 5.99 -3.93
CA ASP A 16 -15.19 7.18 -3.48
C ASP A 16 -13.69 7.07 -3.79
N PRO A 17 -13.09 8.13 -4.37
CA PRO A 17 -11.67 8.16 -4.67
C PRO A 17 -10.86 8.17 -3.36
N VAL A 18 -9.81 7.35 -3.29
CA VAL A 18 -8.94 7.25 -2.11
C VAL A 18 -8.29 8.59 -1.78
N THR A 19 -8.47 9.08 -0.57
CA THR A 19 -7.92 10.37 -0.09
C THR A 19 -6.70 10.18 0.81
N PRO A 20 -5.86 11.22 1.00
CA PRO A 20 -4.78 11.19 1.98
C PRO A 20 -5.26 10.84 3.40
N ASP A 21 -6.44 11.31 3.80
CA ASP A 21 -7.03 11.03 5.11
C ASP A 21 -7.30 9.54 5.34
N GLN A 22 -7.72 8.80 4.32
CA GLN A 22 -7.91 7.36 4.45
C GLN A 22 -6.59 6.66 4.78
N LEU A 23 -5.47 7.10 4.18
CA LEU A 23 -4.13 6.58 4.48
C LEU A 23 -3.66 7.01 5.88
N ARG A 24 -4.02 8.22 6.34
CA ARG A 24 -3.76 8.65 7.72
C ARG A 24 -4.47 7.80 8.75
N VAL A 25 -5.72 7.41 8.51
CA VAL A 25 -6.44 6.49 9.40
C VAL A 25 -5.69 5.16 9.55
N ILE A 26 -5.14 4.60 8.46
CA ILE A 26 -4.25 3.42 8.55
C ILE A 26 -3.03 3.72 9.43
N THR A 27 -2.44 4.88 9.20
CA THR A 27 -1.21 5.32 9.86
C THR A 27 -1.42 5.47 11.37
N GLU A 28 -2.51 6.08 11.81
CA GLU A 28 -2.87 6.17 13.23
C GLU A 28 -3.07 4.80 13.85
N ASP A 29 -3.79 3.90 13.19
CA ASP A 29 -3.99 2.54 13.70
C ASP A 29 -2.65 1.81 13.92
N LEU A 30 -1.70 1.99 13.00
CA LEU A 30 -0.36 1.42 13.10
C LEU A 30 0.49 2.05 14.20
N ARG A 31 0.20 3.27 14.65
CA ARG A 31 0.88 3.88 15.81
C ARG A 31 0.45 3.26 17.13
N THR A 32 -0.78 2.76 17.20
CA THR A 32 -1.29 2.16 18.43
C THR A 32 -0.65 0.81 18.72
N ASP A 33 -0.48 0.49 20.00
CA ASP A 33 0.03 -0.81 20.44
C ASP A 33 -0.99 -1.95 20.41
N ALA A 34 -2.21 -1.69 19.93
CA ALA A 34 -3.32 -2.63 19.97
C ALA A 34 -3.16 -3.83 19.02
N LEU A 35 -2.36 -3.73 17.96
CA LEU A 35 -2.23 -4.78 16.94
C LEU A 35 -1.16 -5.81 17.30
N ASP A 36 -1.52 -7.09 17.25
CA ASP A 36 -0.55 -8.19 17.25
C ASP A 36 0.20 -8.26 15.90
N ALA A 37 1.15 -9.19 15.75
CA ALA A 37 1.95 -9.30 14.53
C ALA A 37 1.09 -9.60 13.27
N PRO A 38 0.13 -10.54 13.27
CA PRO A 38 -0.77 -10.75 12.13
C PRO A 38 -1.65 -9.54 11.83
N GLY A 39 -2.19 -8.87 12.86
CA GLY A 39 -2.98 -7.65 12.72
C GLY A 39 -2.18 -6.51 12.10
N ALA A 40 -0.93 -6.34 12.53
CA ALA A 40 -0.01 -5.36 11.96
C ALA A 40 0.27 -5.66 10.48
N LEU A 41 0.57 -6.91 10.10
CA LEU A 41 0.79 -7.30 8.69
C LEU A 41 -0.44 -7.01 7.82
N LYS A 42 -1.64 -7.34 8.28
CA LYS A 42 -2.91 -7.03 7.59
C LYS A 42 -3.14 -5.53 7.43
N ARG A 43 -2.80 -4.75 8.46
CA ARG A 43 -2.96 -3.29 8.43
C ARG A 43 -1.92 -2.63 7.51
N VAL A 44 -0.68 -3.11 7.53
CA VAL A 44 0.37 -2.71 6.58
C VAL A 44 -0.08 -2.99 5.15
N TRP A 45 -0.55 -4.20 4.85
CA TRP A 45 -1.07 -4.54 3.52
C TRP A 45 -2.21 -3.61 3.08
N SER A 46 -3.17 -3.33 3.97
CA SER A 46 -4.25 -2.38 3.69
C SER A 46 -3.72 -0.99 3.34
N GLY A 47 -2.70 -0.52 4.06
CA GLY A 47 -2.04 0.75 3.78
C GLY A 47 -1.27 0.76 2.46
N VAL A 48 -0.60 -0.33 2.09
CA VAL A 48 0.04 -0.48 0.78
C VAL A 48 -0.99 -0.39 -0.35
N CYS A 49 -2.16 -1.02 -0.20
CA CYS A 49 -3.26 -0.91 -1.15
C CYS A 49 -3.78 0.53 -1.31
N LEU A 50 -3.92 1.27 -0.20
CA LEU A 50 -4.32 2.68 -0.25
C LEU A 50 -3.21 3.57 -0.83
N ALA A 51 -1.96 3.33 -0.47
CA ALA A 51 -0.80 4.03 -1.01
C ALA A 51 -0.70 3.87 -2.54
N ARG A 52 -0.93 2.65 -3.05
CA ARG A 52 -1.03 2.35 -4.48
C ARG A 52 -2.09 3.21 -5.16
N LEU A 53 -3.33 3.19 -4.63
CA LEU A 53 -4.45 3.92 -5.21
C LEU A 53 -4.23 5.43 -5.16
N LEU A 54 -3.71 5.95 -4.05
CA LEU A 54 -3.35 7.37 -3.90
C LEU A 54 -2.22 7.76 -4.87
N GLY A 55 -1.21 6.91 -5.00
CA GLY A 55 -0.08 7.08 -5.92
C GLY A 55 -0.50 7.11 -7.39
N LEU A 56 -1.47 6.29 -7.80
CA LEU A 56 -2.07 6.34 -9.14
C LEU A 56 -2.79 7.67 -9.41
N ARG A 57 -3.43 8.26 -8.40
CA ARG A 57 -4.03 9.61 -8.53
C ARG A 57 -2.97 10.71 -8.59
N LEU A 58 -1.92 10.58 -7.77
CA LEU A 58 -0.79 11.52 -7.71
C LEU A 58 0.00 11.56 -9.02
N ALA A 59 0.18 10.42 -9.68
CA ALA A 59 0.84 10.31 -10.98
C ALA A 59 0.17 11.14 -12.09
N LEU A 60 -1.10 11.49 -11.93
CA LEU A 60 -1.84 12.32 -12.88
C LEU A 60 -1.59 13.83 -12.71
N ALA A 61 -0.92 14.25 -11.64
CA ALA A 61 -0.64 15.66 -11.38
C ALA A 61 0.40 16.21 -12.38
N ASP A 62 1.52 15.51 -12.56
CA ASP A 62 2.55 15.86 -13.54
C ASP A 62 3.49 14.65 -13.86
N PRO A 63 4.32 14.74 -14.92
CA PRO A 63 5.22 13.65 -15.33
C PRO A 63 6.27 13.22 -14.29
N THR A 64 6.65 14.11 -13.37
CA THR A 64 7.59 13.77 -12.28
C THR A 64 6.96 12.76 -11.33
N TRP A 65 5.70 12.97 -10.96
CA TRP A 65 4.95 12.05 -10.12
C TRP A 65 4.67 10.72 -10.81
N GLN A 66 4.44 10.74 -12.13
CA GLN A 66 4.32 9.52 -12.92
C GLN A 66 5.59 8.67 -12.83
N GLN A 67 6.78 9.26 -12.99
CA GLN A 67 8.04 8.53 -12.87
C GLN A 67 8.25 7.97 -11.45
N ARG A 68 7.89 8.72 -10.42
CA ARG A 68 7.96 8.27 -9.02
C ARG A 68 6.99 7.13 -8.74
N GLN A 69 5.79 7.18 -9.31
CA GLN A 69 4.80 6.11 -9.20
C GLN A 69 5.30 4.79 -9.80
N VAL A 70 5.96 4.81 -10.95
CA VAL A 70 6.57 3.60 -11.54
C VAL A 70 7.63 2.99 -10.61
N ASN A 71 8.45 3.83 -9.98
CA ASN A 71 9.44 3.36 -9.01
C ASN A 71 8.76 2.78 -7.75
N ALA A 72 7.71 3.44 -7.25
CA ALA A 72 6.93 2.97 -6.10
C ALA A 72 6.23 1.63 -6.39
N GLU A 73 5.70 1.46 -7.59
CA GLU A 73 5.04 0.22 -8.03
C GLU A 73 5.95 -1.01 -7.91
N SER A 74 7.23 -0.88 -8.26
CA SER A 74 8.18 -1.98 -8.06
C SER A 74 8.32 -2.40 -6.59
N VAL A 75 8.27 -1.44 -5.67
CA VAL A 75 8.36 -1.68 -4.22
C VAL A 75 7.06 -2.30 -3.72
N GLU A 76 5.91 -1.81 -4.17
CA GLU A 76 4.59 -2.32 -3.80
C GLU A 76 4.42 -3.78 -4.23
N HIS A 77 4.84 -4.14 -5.45
CA HIS A 77 4.79 -5.51 -5.94
C HIS A 77 5.74 -6.44 -5.18
N GLN A 78 6.92 -5.96 -4.79
CA GLN A 78 7.84 -6.72 -3.95
C GLN A 78 7.23 -6.97 -2.57
N LEU A 79 6.66 -5.93 -1.93
CA LEU A 79 5.94 -6.07 -0.65
C LEU A 79 4.78 -7.06 -0.75
N ALA A 80 3.96 -6.99 -1.81
CA ALA A 80 2.86 -7.92 -2.00
C ALA A 80 3.34 -9.39 -2.06
N ARG A 81 4.46 -9.63 -2.76
CA ARG A 81 5.07 -10.97 -2.85
C ARG A 81 5.59 -11.43 -1.49
N ASP A 82 6.38 -10.60 -0.81
CA ASP A 82 7.05 -10.98 0.42
C ASP A 82 6.06 -11.19 1.56
N LEU A 83 5.08 -10.29 1.71
CA LEU A 83 3.95 -10.46 2.64
C LEU A 83 3.17 -11.75 2.35
N GLY A 84 2.99 -12.10 1.07
CA GLY A 84 2.33 -13.34 0.67
C GLY A 84 3.06 -14.62 1.10
N THR A 85 4.34 -14.53 1.48
CA THR A 85 5.10 -15.67 2.04
C THR A 85 4.90 -15.86 3.55
N SER A 86 4.25 -14.90 4.21
CA SER A 86 3.97 -14.98 5.65
C SER A 86 2.90 -16.04 5.96
N ALA A 87 2.99 -16.62 7.16
CA ALA A 87 1.96 -17.51 7.69
C ALA A 87 0.62 -16.77 7.84
N THR A 88 0.67 -15.45 8.11
CA THR A 88 -0.52 -14.60 8.21
C THR A 88 -1.38 -14.60 6.92
N PHE A 89 -0.78 -14.81 5.76
CA PHE A 89 -1.45 -14.77 4.45
C PHE A 89 -1.41 -16.11 3.69
N THR A 90 -1.16 -17.24 4.36
CA THR A 90 -1.00 -18.55 3.71
C THR A 90 -2.16 -18.93 2.77
N ASP A 91 -3.39 -18.55 3.10
CA ASP A 91 -4.58 -18.85 2.30
C ASP A 91 -5.11 -17.62 1.52
N THR A 92 -4.32 -16.55 1.38
CA THR A 92 -4.75 -15.29 0.76
C THR A 92 -3.80 -14.86 -0.34
N THR A 93 -4.31 -14.80 -1.58
CA THR A 93 -3.59 -14.18 -2.69
C THR A 93 -3.61 -12.66 -2.56
N LEU A 94 -2.48 -12.06 -2.22
CA LEU A 94 -2.32 -10.62 -2.16
C LEU A 94 -2.22 -10.03 -3.58
N THR A 95 -3.25 -9.30 -3.99
CA THR A 95 -3.31 -8.62 -5.28
C THR A 95 -3.41 -7.12 -5.07
N LEU A 96 -2.49 -6.35 -5.66
CA LEU A 96 -2.54 -4.90 -5.59
C LEU A 96 -3.76 -4.37 -6.35
N PRO A 97 -4.49 -3.39 -5.79
CA PRO A 97 -5.59 -2.77 -6.48
C PRO A 97 -5.08 -1.89 -7.63
N GLY A 98 -5.72 -2.02 -8.80
CA GLY A 98 -5.61 -1.04 -9.88
C GLY A 98 -6.76 -0.05 -9.84
N ALA A 99 -6.60 1.07 -10.54
CA ALA A 99 -7.69 2.00 -10.83
C ALA A 99 -7.87 2.07 -12.35
N ALA A 100 -8.98 1.54 -12.88
CA ALA A 100 -9.25 1.52 -14.32
C ALA A 100 -9.36 2.94 -14.93
N ALA A 101 -9.67 3.94 -14.10
CA ALA A 101 -9.59 5.37 -14.43
C ALA A 101 -9.49 6.19 -13.12
N PRO A 102 -8.28 6.41 -12.57
CA PRO A 102 -8.14 7.18 -11.35
C PRO A 102 -8.52 8.64 -11.61
N ARG A 103 -9.23 9.26 -10.65
CA ARG A 103 -9.47 10.71 -10.68
C ARG A 103 -8.23 11.43 -10.15
N PRO A 104 -7.72 12.48 -10.79
CA PRO A 104 -6.58 13.23 -10.27
C PRO A 104 -6.85 13.79 -8.87
N LEU A 105 -5.78 14.07 -8.12
CA LEU A 105 -5.86 14.84 -6.88
C LEU A 105 -6.18 16.31 -7.20
N ALA A 106 -6.84 17.01 -6.29
CA ALA A 106 -6.91 18.46 -6.39
C ALA A 106 -5.50 19.05 -6.21
N PRO A 107 -5.16 20.19 -6.85
CA PRO A 107 -3.81 20.76 -6.75
C PRO A 107 -3.31 20.99 -5.32
N GLY A 108 -4.22 21.35 -4.39
CA GLY A 108 -3.90 21.54 -2.97
C GLY A 108 -3.71 20.25 -2.17
N GLU A 109 -4.04 19.08 -2.74
CA GLU A 109 -3.92 17.77 -2.08
C GLU A 109 -2.60 17.06 -2.45
N VAL A 110 -1.80 17.60 -3.38
CA VAL A 110 -0.58 16.94 -3.88
C VAL A 110 0.46 16.79 -2.76
N ASP A 111 0.81 17.89 -2.10
CA ASP A 111 1.77 17.87 -0.98
C ASP A 111 1.24 17.04 0.18
N ASP A 112 -0.07 17.10 0.41
CA ASP A 112 -0.77 16.36 1.45
C ASP A 112 -0.72 14.84 1.23
N ALA A 113 -0.91 14.41 -0.02
CA ALA A 113 -0.80 13.01 -0.42
C ALA A 113 0.63 12.50 -0.26
N VAL A 114 1.63 13.29 -0.65
CA VAL A 114 3.05 12.93 -0.50
C VAL A 114 3.40 12.80 0.98
N ALA A 115 2.97 13.76 1.81
CA ALA A 115 3.18 13.70 3.26
C ALA A 115 2.56 12.42 3.85
N ALA A 116 1.30 12.10 3.50
CA ALA A 116 0.63 10.89 3.97
C ALA A 116 1.36 9.60 3.52
N LEU A 117 1.87 9.54 2.29
CA LEU A 117 2.63 8.39 1.77
C LEU A 117 3.95 8.16 2.52
N VAL A 118 4.68 9.24 2.79
CA VAL A 118 5.95 9.20 3.53
C VAL A 118 5.71 8.83 4.99
N GLU A 119 4.72 9.46 5.62
CA GLU A 119 4.33 9.23 7.01
C GLU A 119 3.87 7.79 7.25
N PHE A 120 3.04 7.26 6.35
CA PHE A 120 2.63 5.86 6.36
C PHE A 120 3.84 4.94 6.30
N SER A 121 4.73 5.15 5.33
CA SER A 121 5.90 4.29 5.12
C SER A 121 6.82 4.24 6.35
N GLY A 122 7.06 5.40 6.97
CA GLY A 122 7.85 5.49 8.21
C GLY A 122 7.18 4.81 9.40
N THR A 123 5.88 5.06 9.58
CA THR A 123 5.10 4.49 10.69
C THR A 123 4.95 2.97 10.55
N ALA A 124 4.65 2.49 9.34
CA ALA A 124 4.54 1.07 9.05
C ALA A 124 5.86 0.35 9.32
N ARG A 125 7.00 0.91 8.90
CA ARG A 125 8.34 0.38 9.24
C ARG A 125 8.53 0.24 10.75
N GLN A 126 8.28 1.31 11.50
CA GLN A 126 8.44 1.30 12.95
C GLN A 126 7.55 0.23 13.60
N ARG A 127 6.29 0.14 13.16
CA ARG A 127 5.36 -0.85 13.66
C ARG A 127 5.83 -2.28 13.37
N MET A 128 6.24 -2.56 12.14
CA MET A 128 6.70 -3.88 11.73
C MET A 128 7.91 -4.34 12.56
N LEU A 129 8.87 -3.44 12.82
CA LEU A 129 10.01 -3.73 13.68
C LEU A 129 9.60 -3.98 15.15
N ALA A 130 8.63 -3.23 15.66
CA ALA A 130 8.16 -3.36 17.04
C ALA A 130 7.39 -4.68 17.28
N VAL A 131 6.65 -5.18 16.27
CA VAL A 131 5.86 -6.41 16.39
C VAL A 131 6.62 -7.67 15.97
N ALA A 132 7.69 -7.56 15.17
CA ALA A 132 8.44 -8.72 14.68
C ALA A 132 8.88 -9.70 15.78
N PRO A 133 9.45 -9.26 16.93
CA PRO A 133 9.87 -10.18 18.00
C PRO A 133 8.70 -10.89 18.70
N LYS A 134 7.48 -10.41 18.50
CA LYS A 134 6.24 -10.95 19.08
C LYS A 134 5.50 -11.85 18.10
N ALA A 135 6.04 -12.05 16.89
CA ALA A 135 5.39 -12.87 15.89
C ALA A 135 5.40 -14.34 16.33
N PRO A 136 4.22 -15.00 16.36
CA PRO A 136 4.13 -16.39 16.82
C PRO A 136 4.78 -17.37 15.83
N GLN A 137 4.95 -16.96 14.57
CA GLN A 137 5.53 -17.76 13.50
C GLN A 137 6.87 -17.17 13.07
N TRP A 138 7.90 -18.01 12.98
CA TRP A 138 9.24 -17.59 12.55
C TRP A 138 9.24 -16.94 11.15
N HIS A 139 8.41 -17.43 10.24
CA HIS A 139 8.27 -16.84 8.91
C HIS A 139 7.70 -15.42 8.98
N ASP A 140 6.72 -15.16 9.85
CA ASP A 140 6.14 -13.83 10.04
C ASP A 140 7.17 -12.85 10.64
N GLU A 141 7.97 -13.29 11.62
CA GLU A 141 9.06 -12.48 12.17
C GLU A 141 10.06 -12.07 11.09
N ARG A 142 10.51 -13.04 10.29
CA ARG A 142 11.48 -12.80 9.21
C ARG A 142 10.93 -11.85 8.15
N VAL A 143 9.68 -12.05 7.73
CA VAL A 143 8.98 -11.17 6.79
C VAL A 143 8.86 -9.77 7.38
N LEU A 144 8.39 -9.61 8.62
CA LEU A 144 8.29 -8.30 9.27
C LEU A 144 9.62 -7.54 9.32
N ARG A 145 10.73 -8.24 9.63
CA ARG A 145 12.06 -7.61 9.64
C ARG A 145 12.52 -7.23 8.23
N HIS A 146 12.40 -8.14 7.27
CA HIS A 146 12.84 -7.91 5.89
C HIS A 146 12.04 -6.79 5.24
N ASP A 147 10.71 -6.88 5.29
CA ASP A 147 9.79 -5.98 4.61
C ASP A 147 9.80 -4.58 5.23
N SER A 148 10.22 -4.44 6.50
CA SER A 148 10.46 -3.12 7.11
C SER A 148 11.54 -2.30 6.37
N LEU A 149 12.48 -2.96 5.68
CA LEU A 149 13.47 -2.30 4.85
C LEU A 149 12.88 -1.93 3.49
N VAL A 150 12.03 -2.80 2.94
CA VAL A 150 11.38 -2.58 1.64
C VAL A 150 10.37 -1.44 1.75
N ILE A 151 9.58 -1.37 2.83
CA ILE A 151 8.61 -0.29 3.05
C ILE A 151 9.29 1.06 3.27
N ALA A 152 10.52 1.10 3.82
CA ALA A 152 11.31 2.32 3.87
C ALA A 152 11.65 2.87 2.47
N GLN A 153 11.82 1.97 1.50
CA GLN A 153 12.12 2.34 0.12
C GLN A 153 10.89 2.91 -0.61
N LEU A 154 9.68 2.68 -0.09
CA LEU A 154 8.45 3.29 -0.62
C LEU A 154 8.46 4.81 -0.42
N ALA A 155 8.82 5.28 0.78
CA ALA A 155 9.01 6.71 1.04
C ALA A 155 10.08 7.31 0.12
N ALA A 156 11.23 6.64 0.00
CA ALA A 156 12.32 7.08 -0.88
C ALA A 156 11.89 7.15 -2.36
N ALA A 157 11.03 6.23 -2.82
CA ALA A 157 10.48 6.27 -4.17
C ALA A 157 9.61 7.53 -4.38
N TRP A 158 8.74 7.86 -3.42
CA TRP A 158 7.87 9.03 -3.50
C TRP A 158 8.61 10.36 -3.31
N MET A 159 9.72 10.37 -2.58
CA MET A 159 10.60 11.54 -2.48
C MET A 159 11.50 11.74 -3.71
N GLY A 160 11.55 10.76 -4.62
CA GLY A 160 12.40 10.80 -5.81
C GLY A 160 13.88 10.45 -5.52
N GLU A 161 14.17 9.88 -4.35
CA GLU A 161 15.52 9.48 -3.92
C GLU A 161 15.96 8.16 -4.57
N ARG A 162 15.01 7.38 -5.10
CA ARG A 162 15.32 6.25 -5.99
C ARG A 162 15.56 6.76 -7.39
N GLY A 163 16.83 6.82 -7.79
CA GLY A 163 17.22 6.93 -9.20
C GLY A 163 16.56 5.80 -9.98
N SER A 164 15.92 6.13 -11.11
CA SER A 164 15.30 5.14 -11.99
C SER A 164 16.24 3.96 -12.18
N TYR A 165 15.74 2.73 -12.01
CA TYR A 165 16.39 1.57 -12.59
C TYR A 165 16.30 1.78 -14.11
N ARG A 166 17.25 2.53 -14.69
CA ARG A 166 17.49 2.47 -16.13
C ARG A 166 17.90 1.02 -16.34
N ALA A 167 16.97 0.21 -16.85
CA ALA A 167 17.37 -0.96 -17.58
C ALA A 167 18.36 -0.45 -18.63
N GLU A 168 19.64 -0.76 -18.46
CA GLU A 168 20.61 -0.62 -19.54
C GLU A 168 20.13 -1.55 -20.65
N SER A 169 19.41 -0.96 -21.61
CA SER A 169 19.15 -1.58 -22.90
C SER A 169 20.52 -1.81 -23.55
N ARG A 170 20.96 -3.06 -23.57
CA ARG A 170 22.11 -3.52 -24.35
C ARG A 170 21.66 -3.86 -25.76
#